data_AF-A0A9X5X7J3-F1
#
_entry.id   AF-A0A9X5X7J3-F1
#
_cell.length_a   1.000
_cell.length_b   1.000
_cell.length_c   1.000
_cell.angle_alpha   90.00
_cell.angle_beta   90.00
_cell.angle_gamma   90.00
#
_symmetry.space_group_name_H-M   'P 1'
#
loop_
_entity.id
_entity.type
_entity.pdbx_description
1 polymer ?
#
loop_
_entity_poly.entity_id
_entity_poly.type
_entity_poly.pdbx_seq_one_letter_code
_entity_poly.pdbx_strand_id
1 'polypeptide(L)' 'MAVVTMRELLESGVHFGHQTRRWNPKMKRFIFTERNGIYIIDLLQSLSYIDRAYEFVKE' A
#
# COMPACT_ATOMS: atom_id res chain seq x y z
N MET A 1 16.63 5.24 -6.30
CA MET A 1 16.70 3.77 -6.41
C MET A 1 15.77 3.24 -5.33
N ALA A 2 14.66 2.61 -5.71
CA ALA A 2 13.74 2.01 -4.76
C ALA A 2 14.51 0.98 -3.93
N VAL A 3 14.64 1.26 -2.62
CA VAL A 3 15.36 0.40 -1.67
C VAL A 3 14.64 -0.94 -1.45
N VAL A 4 13.39 -1.06 -1.91
CA VAL A 4 12.50 -2.20 -1.71
C VAL A 4 11.74 -2.55 -2.99
N THR A 5 11.59 -3.83 -3.25
CA THR A 5 10.87 -4.43 -4.39
C THR A 5 9.42 -4.76 -4.02
N MET A 6 8.54 -4.85 -5.03
CA MET A 6 7.14 -5.28 -4.82
C MET A 6 7.04 -6.64 -4.13
N ARG A 7 7.97 -7.55 -4.46
CA ARG A 7 8.00 -8.90 -3.90
C ARG A 7 8.26 -8.87 -2.40
N GLU A 8 9.21 -8.06 -1.95
CA GLU A 8 9.52 -7.91 -0.52
C GLU A 8 8.31 -7.35 0.24
N LEU A 9 7.59 -6.36 -0.32
CA LEU A 9 6.36 -5.82 0.28
C LEU A 9 5.23 -6.87 0.35
N LEU A 10 5.18 -7.78 -0.62
CA LEU A 10 4.21 -8.87 -0.63
C LEU A 10 4.54 -9.90 0.45
N GLU A 11 5.80 -10.34 0.51
CA GLU A 11 6.31 -11.33 1.48
C GLU A 11 6.23 -10.81 2.92
N SER A 12 6.43 -9.51 3.15
CA SER A 12 6.30 -8.88 4.47
C SER A 12 4.84 -8.62 4.89
N GLY A 13 3.87 -8.82 4.01
CA GLY A 13 2.44 -8.69 4.32
C GLY A 13 1.92 -7.26 4.49
N VAL A 14 2.62 -6.23 4.00
CA VAL A 14 2.15 -4.83 4.19
C VAL A 14 0.93 -4.45 3.34
N HIS A 15 0.55 -5.30 2.39
CA HIS A 15 -0.63 -5.11 1.55
C HIS A 15 -1.95 -5.39 2.29
N PHE A 16 -1.91 -6.00 3.48
CA PHE A 16 -3.11 -6.22 4.28
C PHE A 16 -3.56 -4.94 4.98
N GLY A 17 -4.75 -4.46 4.63
CA GLY A 17 -5.42 -3.35 5.29
C GLY A 17 -6.30 -3.80 6.45
N HIS A 18 -7.27 -2.95 6.79
CA HIS A 18 -8.24 -3.23 7.83
C HIS A 18 -9.47 -3.98 7.31
N GLN A 19 -10.33 -4.37 8.24
CA GLN A 19 -11.65 -4.93 7.94
C GLN A 19 -12.51 -3.93 7.15
N THR A 20 -13.35 -4.42 6.25
CA THR A 20 -14.24 -3.60 5.40
C THR A 20 -15.20 -2.71 6.18
N ARG A 21 -15.47 -3.03 7.46
CA ARG A 21 -16.30 -2.21 8.36
C ARG A 21 -15.56 -0.99 8.95
N ARG A 22 -14.23 -1.00 8.94
CA ARG A 22 -13.38 0.03 9.56
C ARG A 22 -12.50 0.66 8.49
N TRP A 23 -13.10 1.42 7.59
CA TRP A 23 -12.38 2.07 6.49
C TRP A 23 -12.84 3.51 6.29
N ASN A 24 -11.97 4.29 5.65
CA ASN A 24 -12.25 5.66 5.26
C ASN A 24 -12.53 5.70 3.75
N PRO A 25 -13.69 6.24 3.29
CA PRO A 25 -14.01 6.34 1.86
C PRO A 25 -12.95 7.03 0.99
N LYS A 26 -12.17 7.95 1.56
CA LYS A 26 -11.06 8.64 0.85
C LYS A 26 -9.93 7.67 0.45
N MET A 27 -9.84 6.51 1.08
CA MET A 27 -8.84 5.48 0.77
C MET A 27 -9.21 4.61 -0.43
N LYS A 28 -10.43 4.73 -0.98
CA LYS A 28 -10.91 3.89 -2.10
C LYS A 28 -9.93 3.84 -3.28
N ARG A 29 -9.27 4.96 -3.60
CA ARG A 29 -8.29 5.05 -4.69
C ARG A 29 -7.00 4.23 -4.48
N PHE A 30 -6.67 3.90 -3.23
CA PHE A 30 -5.47 3.13 -2.87
C PHE A 30 -5.78 1.67 -2.55
N ILE A 31 -7.05 1.28 -2.54
CA ILE A 31 -7.49 -0.09 -2.30
C ILE A 31 -7.54 -0.82 -3.64
N PHE A 32 -6.84 -1.94 -3.73
CA PHE A 32 -6.84 -2.81 -4.91
C PHE A 32 -8.11 -3.67 -4.96
N THR A 33 -8.42 -4.39 -3.88
CA THR A 33 -9.62 -5.24 -3.78
C THR A 33 -9.93 -5.56 -2.31
N GLU A 34 -10.98 -6.33 -2.06
CA GLU A 34 -11.26 -6.93 -0.76
C GLU A 34 -11.26 -8.46 -0.87
N ARG A 35 -10.73 -9.14 0.15
CA ARG A 35 -10.77 -10.60 0.25
C ARG A 35 -11.01 -11.00 1.70
N ASN A 36 -11.99 -11.88 1.92
CA ASN A 36 -12.37 -12.35 3.26
C ASN A 36 -12.64 -11.20 4.26
N GLY A 37 -13.23 -10.11 3.78
CA GLY A 37 -13.57 -8.95 4.61
C GLY A 37 -12.39 -8.07 5.02
N ILE A 38 -11.21 -8.25 4.42
CA ILE A 38 -10.03 -7.38 4.58
C ILE A 38 -9.76 -6.65 3.27
N TYR A 39 -9.52 -5.33 3.35
CA TYR A 39 -9.06 -4.56 2.19
C TYR A 39 -7.60 -4.88 1.87
N ILE A 40 -7.30 -5.09 0.60
CA ILE A 40 -5.95 -5.27 0.06
C ILE A 40 -5.52 -3.95 -0.56
N ILE A 41 -4.37 -3.44 -0.14
CA ILE A 41 -3.80 -2.17 -0.59
C ILE A 41 -3.03 -2.39 -1.89
N ASP A 42 -3.10 -1.43 -2.80
CA ASP A 42 -2.36 -1.44 -4.06
C ASP A 42 -0.87 -1.17 -3.85
N LEU A 43 -0.06 -2.21 -4.02
CA LEU A 43 1.40 -2.12 -3.87
C LEU A 43 2.08 -1.37 -5.02
N LEU A 44 1.49 -1.33 -6.23
CA LEU A 44 2.06 -0.55 -7.34
C LEU A 44 1.98 0.94 -7.05
N GLN A 45 0.83 1.39 -6.57
CA GLN A 45 0.68 2.77 -6.09
C GLN A 45 1.62 3.04 -4.91
N SER A 46 1.70 2.10 -3.95
CA SER A 46 2.55 2.25 -2.77
C SER A 46 4.02 2.46 -3.14
N LEU A 47 4.56 1.72 -4.13
CA LEU A 47 5.92 1.92 -4.61
C LEU A 47 6.16 3.34 -5.16
N SER A 48 5.25 3.85 -5.99
CA SER A 48 5.36 5.22 -6.53
C SER A 48 5.32 6.28 -5.42
N TYR A 49 4.47 6.11 -4.41
CA TYR A 49 4.41 7.03 -3.28
C TYR A 49 5.60 6.90 -2.33
N ILE A 50 6.18 5.70 -2.18
CA ILE A 50 7.42 5.48 -1.43
C ILE A 50 8.56 6.25 -2.07
N ASP A 51 8.72 6.16 -3.40
CA ASP A 51 9.78 6.90 -4.11
C ASP A 51 9.65 8.41 -3.88
N ARG A 52 8.43 8.95 -4.02
CA ARG A 52 8.17 10.38 -3.77
C ARG A 52 8.43 10.79 -2.30
N ALA A 53 8.02 9.97 -1.35
CA ALA A 53 8.25 10.24 0.07
C ALA A 53 9.73 10.15 0.43
N TYR A 54 10.45 9.21 -0.18
CA TYR A 54 11.89 9.03 0.00
C TYR A 54 12.68 10.22 -0.55
N GLU A 55 12.32 10.71 -1.73
CA GLU A 55 12.92 11.92 -2.31
C GLU A 55 12.77 13.13 -1.37
N PHE A 56 11.57 13.34 -0.83
CA PHE A 56 11.30 14.43 0.12
C PHE A 56 12.09 14.29 1.44
N VAL A 57 12.25 13.09 1.98
CA VAL A 57 12.98 12.87 3.25
C VAL A 57 14.49 12.98 3.07
N LYS A 58 14.99 12.70 1.87
CA LYS A 58 16.41 12.78 1.55
C LYS A 58 16.89 14.22 1.36
N GLU A 59 16.00 15.12 0.95
CA GLU A 59 16.21 16.57 0.86
C GLU A 59 16.28 17.21 2.25
#